data_AF-A0A2M8KY41-F1
#
_entry.id   AF-A0A2M8KY41-F1
#
_cell.length_a   1.000
_cell.length_b   1.000
_cell.length_c   1.000
_cell.angle_alpha   90.00
_cell.angle_beta   90.00
_cell.angle_gamma   90.00
#
_symmetry.space_group_name_H-M   'P 1'
#
loop_
_entity.id
_entity.type
_entity.pdbx_description
1 polymer ?
#
loop_
_entity_poly.entity_id
_entity_poly.type
_entity_poly.pdbx_seq_one_letter_code
_entity_poly.pdbx_strand_id
1 'polypeptide(L)'
;MGENNQSENVRQENHRTEYNIVATTWRFFVSLRFIVAAFAVTLHSALLTLYSQFYQQQTVLSQISILGLPSVGTIAALAIFLIELRNIDLYILMIQRGRELEDVLDLQDAHFARLGEPYTRPLTVYDRLISHTMGIYILHVGVATLWVHLFVLSIWTLSKNTVT
;
A
#
# COMPACT_ATOMS: atom_id res chain seq x y z
N MET A 1 44.70 8.82 25.60
CA MET A 1 44.51 7.99 24.39
C MET A 1 43.44 6.90 24.52
N GLY A 2 42.96 6.54 25.72
CA GLY A 2 41.90 5.52 25.89
C GLY A 2 40.45 6.01 25.71
N GLU A 3 40.14 7.28 26.02
CA GLU A 3 38.76 7.81 25.97
C GLU A 3 38.21 7.93 24.53
N ASN A 4 39.03 8.32 23.55
CA ASN A 4 38.59 8.42 22.15
C ASN A 4 38.13 7.05 21.60
N ASN A 5 38.89 5.98 21.87
CA ASN A 5 38.55 4.63 21.41
C ASN A 5 37.25 4.10 22.05
N GLN A 6 36.97 4.46 23.30
CA GLN A 6 35.73 4.06 23.96
C GLN A 6 34.51 4.78 23.38
N SER A 7 34.65 6.08 23.08
CA SER A 7 33.57 6.87 22.47
C SER A 7 33.21 6.42 21.05
N GLU A 8 34.21 6.03 20.25
CA GLU A 8 34.01 5.51 18.90
C GLU A 8 33.31 4.14 18.89
N ASN A 9 33.69 3.27 19.83
CA ASN A 9 33.09 1.94 19.96
C ASN A 9 31.60 2.02 20.32
N VAL A 10 31.25 2.88 21.29
CA VAL A 10 29.85 3.16 21.66
C VAL A 10 29.06 3.72 20.48
N ARG A 11 29.65 4.63 19.70
CA ARG A 11 28.99 5.18 18.51
C ARG A 11 28.74 4.13 17.44
N GLN A 12 29.70 3.24 17.20
CA GLN A 12 29.55 2.15 16.23
C GLN A 12 28.49 1.13 16.69
N GLU A 13 28.44 0.81 17.98
CA GLU A 13 27.42 -0.06 18.57
C GLU A 13 26.01 0.54 18.44
N ASN A 14 25.87 1.84 18.65
CA ASN A 14 24.61 2.55 18.44
C ASN A 14 24.15 2.47 16.98
N HIS A 15 25.05 2.67 16.01
CA HIS A 15 24.71 2.53 14.59
C HIS A 15 24.31 1.10 14.21
N ARG A 16 24.95 0.07 14.79
CA ARG A 16 24.56 -1.33 14.59
C ARG A 16 23.19 -1.63 15.18
N THR A 17 22.89 -1.08 16.35
CA THR A 17 21.58 -1.22 16.99
C THR A 17 20.49 -0.56 16.15
N GLU A 18 20.74 0.67 15.69
CA GLU A 18 19.83 1.38 14.79
C GLU A 18 19.61 0.62 13.49
N TYR A 19 20.68 0.08 12.90
CA TYR A 19 20.59 -0.73 11.68
C TYR A 19 19.67 -1.94 11.85
N ASN A 20 19.76 -2.66 12.96
CA ASN A 20 18.88 -3.78 13.27
C ASN A 20 17.41 -3.35 13.43
N ILE A 21 17.17 -2.19 14.04
CA ILE A 21 15.83 -1.60 14.15
C ILE A 21 15.29 -1.29 12.76
N VAL A 22 16.04 -0.56 11.93
CA VAL A 22 15.66 -0.20 10.55
C VAL A 22 15.38 -1.45 9.71
N ALA A 23 16.23 -2.48 9.77
CA ALA A 23 16.00 -3.75 9.08
C ALA A 23 14.73 -4.46 9.52
N THR A 24 14.43 -4.44 10.82
CA THR A 24 13.22 -5.06 11.37
C THR A 24 11.98 -4.28 10.97
N THR A 25 12.01 -2.95 11.07
CA THR A 25 10.92 -2.07 10.67
C THR A 25 10.65 -2.13 9.17
N TRP A 26 11.69 -2.21 8.34
CA TRP A 26 11.56 -2.42 6.90
C TRP A 26 10.82 -3.73 6.58
N ARG A 27 11.21 -4.85 7.20
CA ARG A 27 10.51 -6.14 7.03
C ARG A 27 9.05 -6.06 7.48
N PHE A 28 8.78 -5.35 8.56
CA PHE A 28 7.41 -5.12 9.03
C PHE A 28 6.57 -4.40 7.97
N PHE A 29 7.08 -3.31 7.37
CA PHE A 29 6.36 -2.60 6.32
C PHE A 29 6.13 -3.45 5.06
N VAL A 30 7.12 -4.27 4.66
CA VAL A 30 6.94 -5.26 3.58
C VAL A 30 5.79 -6.20 3.89
N SER A 31 5.77 -6.80 5.07
CA SER A 31 4.70 -7.72 5.49
C SER A 31 3.33 -7.01 5.55
N LEU A 32 3.30 -5.77 6.03
CA LEU A 32 2.09 -4.97 6.12
C LEU A 32 1.43 -4.77 4.74
N ARG A 33 2.23 -4.57 3.68
CA ARG A 33 1.71 -4.44 2.30
C ARG A 33 0.94 -5.69 1.87
N PHE A 34 1.48 -6.87 2.12
CA PHE A 34 0.83 -8.13 1.76
C PHE A 34 -0.47 -8.35 2.56
N ILE A 35 -0.45 -8.02 3.85
CA ILE A 35 -1.64 -8.11 4.71
C ILE A 35 -2.74 -7.15 4.22
N VAL A 36 -2.39 -5.89 3.95
CA VAL A 36 -3.33 -4.87 3.46
C VAL A 36 -3.91 -5.29 2.10
N ALA A 37 -3.08 -5.79 1.18
CA ALA A 37 -3.53 -6.27 -0.12
C ALA A 37 -4.49 -7.45 -0.01
N ALA A 38 -4.18 -8.46 0.82
CA ALA A 38 -5.05 -9.61 1.04
C ALA A 38 -6.38 -9.21 1.70
N PHE A 39 -6.32 -8.31 2.69
CA PHE A 39 -7.50 -7.75 3.34
C PHE A 39 -8.37 -7.00 2.33
N ALA A 40 -7.77 -6.16 1.48
CA ALA A 40 -8.48 -5.42 0.45
C ALA A 40 -9.24 -6.34 -0.52
N VAL A 41 -8.55 -7.34 -1.07
CA VAL A 41 -9.15 -8.33 -1.98
C VAL A 41 -10.32 -9.05 -1.30
N THR A 42 -10.14 -9.48 -0.06
CA THR A 42 -11.18 -10.17 0.72
C THR A 42 -12.38 -9.27 0.97
N LEU A 43 -12.15 -8.05 1.45
CA LEU A 43 -13.21 -7.08 1.75
C LEU A 43 -14.01 -6.73 0.49
N HIS A 44 -13.33 -6.42 -0.62
CA HIS A 44 -14.00 -6.05 -1.86
C HIS A 44 -14.73 -7.23 -2.51
N SER A 45 -14.20 -8.46 -2.40
CA SER A 45 -14.91 -9.66 -2.86
C SER A 45 -16.19 -9.92 -2.06
N ALA A 46 -16.14 -9.73 -0.74
CA ALA A 46 -17.31 -9.85 0.12
C ALA A 46 -18.37 -8.79 -0.20
N LEU A 47 -17.96 -7.52 -0.34
CA LEU A 47 -18.85 -6.43 -0.72
C LEU A 47 -19.49 -6.64 -2.10
N LEU A 48 -18.73 -7.13 -3.09
CA LEU A 48 -19.24 -7.43 -4.42
C LEU A 48 -20.25 -8.58 -4.39
N THR A 49 -20.00 -9.61 -3.57
CA THR A 49 -20.92 -10.72 -3.37
C THR A 49 -22.24 -10.25 -2.77
N LEU A 50 -22.18 -9.41 -1.73
CA LEU A 50 -23.37 -8.80 -1.14
C LEU A 50 -24.12 -7.94 -2.15
N TYR A 51 -23.41 -7.12 -2.92
CA TYR A 51 -24.01 -6.29 -3.97
C TYR A 51 -24.78 -7.13 -4.99
N SER A 52 -24.20 -8.24 -5.46
CA SER A 52 -24.85 -9.17 -6.38
C SER A 52 -26.14 -9.78 -5.81
N GLN A 53 -26.12 -10.20 -4.53
CA GLN A 53 -27.29 -10.75 -3.85
C GLN A 53 -28.43 -9.73 -3.73
N PHE A 54 -28.12 -8.50 -3.33
CA PHE A 54 -29.14 -7.44 -3.21
C PHE A 54 -29.70 -7.03 -4.58
N TYR A 55 -28.88 -6.98 -5.62
CA TYR A 55 -29.34 -6.68 -6.97
C TYR A 55 -30.39 -7.69 -7.47
N GLN A 56 -30.26 -8.97 -7.09
CA GLN A 56 -31.20 -10.02 -7.48
C GLN A 56 -32.52 -10.01 -6.70
N GLN A 57 -32.54 -9.56 -5.44
CA GLN A 57 -33.70 -9.71 -4.56
C GLN A 57 -34.86 -8.70 -4.80
N GLN A 58 -34.66 -7.63 -5.59
CA GLN A 58 -35.67 -6.61 -5.94
C GLN A 58 -36.62 -6.16 -4.79
N THR A 59 -36.14 -6.08 -3.55
CA THR A 59 -36.92 -5.60 -2.39
C THR A 59 -36.72 -4.10 -2.17
N VAL A 60 -37.59 -3.46 -1.36
CA VAL A 60 -37.41 -2.04 -0.99
C VAL A 60 -36.08 -1.80 -0.26
N LEU A 61 -35.66 -2.74 0.60
CA LEU A 61 -34.34 -2.71 1.23
C LEU A 61 -33.21 -2.85 0.21
N SER A 62 -33.42 -3.60 -0.89
CA SER A 62 -32.40 -3.72 -1.93
C SER A 62 -32.18 -2.41 -2.69
N GLN A 63 -33.20 -1.58 -2.87
CA GLN A 63 -33.05 -0.26 -3.53
C GLN A 63 -32.11 0.68 -2.77
N ILE A 64 -32.19 0.68 -1.42
CA ILE A 64 -31.27 1.47 -0.58
C ILE A 64 -29.86 0.86 -0.62
N SER A 65 -29.76 -0.47 -0.54
CA SER A 65 -28.49 -1.20 -0.58
C SER A 65 -27.75 -1.06 -1.92
N ILE A 66 -28.47 -0.89 -3.03
CA ILE A 66 -27.91 -0.70 -4.38
C ILE A 66 -27.06 0.58 -4.49
N LEU A 67 -27.36 1.63 -3.71
CA LEU A 67 -26.51 2.82 -3.60
C LEU A 67 -25.54 2.76 -2.41
N GLY A 68 -25.99 2.20 -1.29
CA GLY A 68 -25.19 2.12 -0.07
C GLY A 68 -23.92 1.30 -0.24
N LEU A 69 -24.03 0.11 -0.86
CA LEU A 69 -22.89 -0.79 -1.02
C LEU A 69 -21.79 -0.22 -1.93
N PRO A 70 -22.08 0.33 -3.12
CA PRO A 70 -21.03 0.97 -3.91
C PRO A 70 -20.37 2.18 -3.24
N SER A 71 -21.14 2.93 -2.43
CA SER A 71 -20.58 4.02 -1.62
C SER A 71 -19.58 3.51 -0.60
N VAL A 72 -19.95 2.47 0.16
CA VAL A 72 -19.06 1.81 1.14
C VAL A 72 -17.83 1.21 0.44
N GLY A 73 -18.02 0.55 -0.69
CA GLY A 73 -16.93 0.00 -1.49
C GLY A 73 -15.94 1.07 -1.97
N THR A 74 -16.45 2.22 -2.42
CA THR A 74 -15.61 3.36 -2.85
C THR A 74 -14.81 3.94 -1.67
N ILE A 75 -15.47 4.16 -0.53
CA ILE A 75 -14.81 4.68 0.69
C ILE A 75 -13.74 3.70 1.17
N ALA A 76 -14.04 2.40 1.19
CA ALA A 76 -13.08 1.37 1.57
C ALA A 76 -11.87 1.33 0.62
N ALA A 77 -12.12 1.39 -0.70
CA ALA A 77 -11.05 1.41 -1.70
C ALA A 77 -10.12 2.63 -1.50
N LEU A 78 -10.70 3.81 -1.26
CA LEU A 78 -9.95 5.03 -0.99
C LEU A 78 -9.14 4.94 0.31
N ALA A 79 -9.74 4.45 1.40
CA ALA A 79 -9.07 4.32 2.69
C ALA A 79 -7.86 3.37 2.59
N ILE A 80 -8.03 2.21 1.94
CA ILE A 80 -6.96 1.23 1.73
C ILE A 80 -5.86 1.83 0.84
N PHE A 81 -6.23 2.55 -0.22
CA PHE A 81 -5.27 3.22 -1.09
C PHE A 81 -4.42 4.26 -0.33
N LEU A 82 -5.04 5.07 0.55
CA LEU A 82 -4.31 6.02 1.40
C LEU A 82 -3.36 5.33 2.39
N ILE A 83 -3.77 4.18 2.95
CA ILE A 83 -2.90 3.37 3.81
C ILE A 83 -1.68 2.87 3.02
N GLU A 84 -1.87 2.35 1.81
CA GLU A 84 -0.78 1.86 0.98
C GLU A 84 0.17 2.98 0.56
N LEU A 85 -0.34 4.18 0.21
CA LEU A 85 0.51 5.35 -0.08
C LEU A 85 1.42 5.69 1.10
N ARG A 86 0.83 5.81 2.30
CA ARG A 86 1.61 6.10 3.52
C ARG A 86 2.63 5.00 3.83
N ASN A 87 2.27 3.74 3.57
CA ASN A 87 3.16 2.61 3.79
C ASN A 87 4.35 2.61 2.82
N ILE A 88 4.13 3.00 1.56
CA ILE A 88 5.21 3.17 0.56
C ILE A 88 6.19 4.26 1.00
N ASP A 89 5.69 5.40 1.49
CA ASP A 89 6.55 6.50 1.95
C ASP A 89 7.45 6.05 3.11
N LEU A 90 6.86 5.39 4.11
CA LEU A 90 7.61 4.86 5.27
C LEU A 90 8.61 3.77 4.86
N TYR A 91 8.21 2.90 3.92
CA TYR A 91 9.08 1.87 3.35
C TYR A 91 10.32 2.47 2.66
N ILE A 92 10.13 3.51 1.83
CA ILE A 92 11.22 4.22 1.14
C ILE A 92 12.15 4.88 2.16
N LEU A 93 11.60 5.52 3.20
CA LEU A 93 12.39 6.17 4.24
C LEU A 93 13.28 5.17 4.99
N MET A 94 12.78 3.96 5.27
CA MET A 94 13.58 2.90 5.89
C MET A 94 14.72 2.42 4.97
N ILE A 95 14.48 2.32 3.66
CA ILE A 95 15.54 1.95 2.70
C ILE A 95 16.63 3.03 2.66
N GLN A 96 16.23 4.30 2.59
CA GLN A 96 17.17 5.43 2.58
C GLN A 96 18.02 5.43 3.85
N ARG A 97 17.38 5.32 5.02
CA ARG A 97 18.10 5.29 6.30
C ARG A 97 18.99 4.06 6.44
N GLY A 98 18.52 2.90 5.99
CA GLY A 98 19.32 1.67 5.98
C GLY A 98 20.59 1.81 5.15
N ARG A 99 20.50 2.45 3.99
CA ARG A 99 21.65 2.75 3.13
C ARG A 99 22.63 3.72 3.78
N GLU A 100 22.14 4.81 4.39
CA GLU A 100 23.00 5.74 5.14
C GLU A 100 23.77 5.03 6.26
N LEU A 101 23.14 4.09 6.95
CA LEU A 101 23.79 3.31 8.01
C LEU A 101 24.81 2.32 7.44
N GLU A 102 24.55 1.71 6.28
CA GLU A 102 25.54 0.87 5.59
C GLU A 102 26.76 1.68 5.14
N ASP A 103 26.55 2.89 4.64
CA ASP A 103 27.63 3.81 4.25
C ASP A 103 28.49 4.21 5.48
N VAL A 104 27.86 4.51 6.63
CA VAL A 104 28.56 4.85 7.89
C VAL A 104 29.31 3.66 8.47
N LEU A 105 28.82 2.44 8.27
CA LEU A 105 29.43 1.21 8.76
C LEU A 105 30.46 0.61 7.77
N ASP A 106 30.72 1.27 6.63
CA ASP A 106 31.57 0.80 5.54
C ASP A 106 31.17 -0.59 5.00
N LEU A 107 29.86 -0.84 4.95
CA LEU A 107 29.29 -2.09 4.43
C LEU A 107 28.97 -1.94 2.94
N GLN A 108 30.01 -2.00 2.11
CA GLN A 108 29.86 -1.95 0.65
C GLN A 108 29.05 -3.17 0.15
N ASP A 109 28.10 -2.94 -0.75
CA ASP A 109 27.21 -3.95 -1.34
C ASP A 109 26.31 -4.72 -0.34
N ALA A 110 25.96 -4.10 0.79
CA ALA A 110 25.03 -4.66 1.75
C ALA A 110 23.56 -4.59 1.28
N HIS A 111 22.64 -5.02 2.14
CA HIS A 111 21.26 -5.32 1.76
C HIS A 111 20.51 -4.08 1.25
N PHE A 112 20.63 -2.95 1.94
CA PHE A 112 19.94 -1.72 1.59
C PHE A 112 20.58 -0.99 0.41
N ALA A 113 21.89 -1.10 0.22
CA ALA A 113 22.60 -0.62 -0.96
C ALA A 113 22.02 -1.26 -2.23
N ARG A 114 21.87 -2.60 -2.23
CA ARG A 114 21.25 -3.35 -3.35
C ARG A 114 19.78 -3.02 -3.55
N LEU A 115 19.02 -2.83 -2.46
CA LEU A 115 17.61 -2.42 -2.54
C LEU A 115 17.42 -0.98 -3.01
N GLY A 116 18.41 -0.11 -2.77
CA GLY A 116 18.41 1.31 -3.11
C GLY A 116 18.99 1.63 -4.50
N GLU A 117 19.68 0.69 -5.15
CA GLU A 117 20.21 0.83 -6.51
C GLU A 117 19.16 1.26 -7.56
N PRO A 118 17.92 0.75 -7.56
CA PRO A 118 16.88 1.23 -8.47
C PRO A 118 16.63 2.73 -8.29
N TYR A 119 16.70 3.27 -7.07
CA TYR A 119 16.32 4.66 -6.78
C TYR A 119 17.40 5.71 -7.11
N THR A 120 18.62 5.29 -7.48
CA THR A 120 19.76 6.20 -7.73
C THR A 120 20.19 6.33 -9.18
N ARG A 121 19.74 5.43 -10.06
CA ARG A 121 19.81 5.64 -11.51
C ARG A 121 18.54 6.37 -11.98
N PRO A 122 18.61 7.22 -13.02
CA PRO A 122 17.39 7.73 -13.65
C PRO A 122 16.65 6.53 -14.26
N LEU A 123 15.75 5.93 -13.47
CA LEU A 123 14.89 4.85 -13.91
C LEU A 123 14.08 5.38 -15.10
N THR A 124 14.25 4.73 -16.24
CA THR A 124 13.31 4.84 -17.35
C THR A 124 11.90 4.58 -16.82
N VAL A 125 10.88 5.28 -17.32
CA VAL A 125 9.48 5.10 -16.90
C VAL A 125 9.08 3.61 -16.90
N TYR A 126 9.67 2.82 -17.80
CA TYR A 126 9.51 1.38 -17.93
C TYR A 126 10.03 0.55 -16.74
N ASP A 127 11.17 0.91 -16.14
CA ASP A 127 11.72 0.21 -14.97
C ASP A 127 10.91 0.53 -13.71
N ARG A 128 10.29 1.72 -13.66
CA ARG A 128 9.28 2.09 -12.66
C ARG A 128 8.00 1.26 -12.80
N LEU A 129 7.59 1.01 -14.06
CA LEU A 129 6.40 0.24 -14.43
C LEU A 129 6.49 -1.25 -14.02
N ILE A 130 7.70 -1.82 -13.96
CA ILE A 130 7.96 -3.23 -13.60
C ILE A 130 8.28 -3.41 -12.10
N SER A 131 8.08 -2.38 -11.27
CA SER A 131 8.20 -2.55 -9.81
C SER A 131 6.93 -3.19 -9.22
N HIS A 132 7.10 -4.04 -8.21
CA HIS A 132 6.01 -4.69 -7.45
C HIS A 132 4.96 -3.70 -6.91
N THR A 133 5.34 -2.43 -6.77
CA THR A 133 4.47 -1.31 -6.37
C THR A 133 3.43 -0.97 -7.44
N MET A 134 3.74 -1.10 -8.73
CA MET A 134 2.79 -0.83 -9.81
C MET A 134 1.70 -1.87 -9.91
N GLY A 135 2.02 -3.15 -9.68
CA GLY A 135 1.00 -4.21 -9.63
C GLY A 135 -0.03 -3.94 -8.53
N ILE A 136 0.44 -3.54 -7.35
CA ILE A 136 -0.43 -3.16 -6.23
C ILE A 136 -1.24 -1.90 -6.58
N TYR A 137 -0.61 -0.90 -7.20
CA TYR A 137 -1.30 0.33 -7.62
C TYR A 137 -2.42 0.05 -8.63
N ILE A 138 -2.14 -0.74 -9.68
CA ILE A 138 -3.12 -1.12 -10.69
C ILE A 138 -4.30 -1.86 -10.07
N LEU A 139 -4.05 -2.75 -9.11
CA LEU A 139 -5.11 -3.46 -8.38
C LEU A 139 -6.02 -2.47 -7.66
N HIS A 140 -5.46 -1.52 -6.90
CA HIS A 140 -6.23 -0.53 -6.17
C HIS A 140 -7.03 0.40 -7.11
N VAL A 141 -6.41 0.88 -8.18
CA VAL A 141 -7.08 1.72 -9.19
C VAL A 141 -8.19 0.94 -9.89
N GLY A 142 -7.96 -0.32 -10.24
CA GLY A 142 -8.97 -1.19 -10.85
C GLY A 142 -10.18 -1.38 -9.94
N VAL A 143 -9.96 -1.66 -8.66
CA VAL A 143 -11.03 -1.81 -7.67
C VAL A 143 -11.77 -0.48 -7.43
N ALA A 144 -11.07 0.64 -7.33
CA ALA A 144 -11.70 1.95 -7.20
C ALA A 144 -12.58 2.27 -8.42
N THR A 145 -12.06 2.02 -9.63
CA THR A 145 -12.78 2.22 -10.88
C THR A 145 -14.04 1.33 -10.95
N LEU A 146 -13.94 0.07 -10.53
CA LEU A 146 -15.09 -0.84 -10.44
C LEU A 146 -16.18 -0.26 -9.54
N TRP A 147 -15.85 0.21 -8.33
CA TRP A 147 -16.85 0.75 -7.40
C TRP A 147 -17.48 2.04 -7.89
N VAL A 148 -16.69 2.95 -8.47
CA VAL A 148 -17.21 4.17 -9.10
C VAL A 148 -18.16 3.82 -10.24
N HIS A 149 -17.79 2.83 -11.07
CA HIS A 149 -18.66 2.38 -12.16
C HIS A 149 -19.98 1.81 -11.65
N LEU A 150 -19.94 0.93 -10.63
CA LEU A 150 -21.14 0.38 -10.00
C LEU A 150 -22.02 1.49 -9.39
N PHE A 151 -21.40 2.48 -8.74
CA PHE A 151 -22.12 3.61 -8.17
C PHE A 151 -22.85 4.44 -9.25
N VAL A 152 -22.17 4.76 -10.35
CA VAL A 152 -22.78 5.47 -11.49
C VAL A 152 -23.91 4.66 -12.11
N LEU A 153 -23.72 3.35 -12.30
CA LEU A 153 -24.77 2.46 -12.80
C LEU A 153 -26.00 2.42 -11.87
N SER A 154 -25.78 2.37 -10.56
CA SER A 154 -26.86 2.41 -9.57
C SER A 154 -27.67 3.71 -9.66
N ILE A 155 -27.00 4.85 -9.76
CA ILE A 155 -27.66 6.17 -9.94
C ILE A 155 -28.47 6.18 -11.24
N TRP A 156 -27.87 5.75 -12.34
CA TRP A 156 -28.52 5.74 -13.65
C TRP A 156 -29.76 4.85 -13.67
N THR A 157 -29.68 3.69 -13.05
CA THR A 157 -30.80 2.72 -12.95
C THR A 157 -31.94 3.30 -12.12
N LEU A 158 -31.64 3.92 -10.97
CA LEU A 158 -32.64 4.58 -10.13
C LEU A 158 -33.30 5.75 -10.85
N SER A 159 -32.53 6.56 -11.58
CA SER A 159 -33.06 7.69 -12.35
C SER A 159 -34.05 7.28 -13.44
N LYS A 160 -33.93 6.06 -13.99
CA LYS A 160 -34.89 5.55 -14.97
C LYS A 160 -36.18 5.07 -14.33
N ASN A 161 -36.09 4.42 -13.18
CA ASN A 161 -37.24 3.85 -12.48
C ASN A 161 -38.14 4.90 -11.83
N THR A 162 -37.65 6.12 -11.58
CA THR A 162 -38.45 7.23 -11.02
C THR A 162 -39.28 7.97 -12.05
N VAL A 163 -39.07 7.76 -13.36
CA VAL A 163 -39.77 8.46 -14.45
C VAL A 163 -40.95 7.65 -15.00
N THR A 164 -41.08 6.38 -14.62
CA THR A 164 -42.21 5.48 -14.91
C THR A 164 -43.16 5.38 -13.73
#